data_AF-A0A7X4J5X3-F1
#
_entry.id   AF-A0A7X4J5X3-F1
#
_cell.length_a   1.000
_cell.length_b   1.000
_cell.length_c   1.000
_cell.angle_alpha   90.00
_cell.angle_beta   90.00
_cell.angle_gamma   90.00
#
_symmetry.space_group_name_H-M   'P 1'
#
loop_
_entity.id
_entity.type
_entity.pdbx_description
1 polymer ?
#
loop_
_entity_poly.entity_id
_entity_poly.type
_entity_poly.pdbx_seq_one_letter_code
_entity_poly.pdbx_strand_id
1 'polypeptide(L)'
;MMRPVVGMRPLLLPCAMAAGLAAFLLHPGVRVEPAAFWTIAAAAAGILVWTGWLFASRRESGEDLTLELVIRTPHWMQTLAQGALLVWWGTFVNMVQLWAPMIVAQLLLAVAVEGLFALTRRGRYAAGLGVVPVIFSVNLFLWFTGPWFFFQFAMVVLVYAGKEFIRWQLDGRSRHIFNPSALALSVAAVLLIATGSTEITLGIEIAQSQFIPPQMYLVIFLAAVPAQLLFGVAMMTMPAVLTILGFGLLYQSLTGIYFFYDAYIPVSVFLGLHLLFTDPATSPRSDGGRILFGLIYGTGVVTSAAMLDAVGAPNFYDKLLPVPILNVLAPRLDRAANWLGEKLSAAGRLQSPGGARRRVATVALWGAAFATMSAAGGVGDHHPGQYYPFWRDACEAGNDRACNYSGVMLQNFCDQGSGWGCNEFGVLLVGLDRNFVGAAGEFERSCRFEYGPGCGNLQMLAGGDQRLAQGPGAFEREDPPLAELPIVLSGSKGPVTERDPEALRALGCERGWRELGCT
;
A
#
# COMPACT_ATOMS: atom_id res chain seq x y z
N MET A 1 12.47 14.82 32.15
CA MET A 1 13.18 15.55 31.08
C MET A 1 14.66 15.25 31.23
N MET A 2 15.31 14.67 30.20
CA MET A 2 16.76 14.48 30.21
C MET A 2 17.47 15.80 29.90
N ARG A 3 18.64 16.04 30.49
CA ARG A 3 19.43 17.25 30.22
C ARG A 3 19.97 17.22 28.77
N PRO A 4 19.98 18.36 28.06
CA PRO A 4 20.58 18.45 26.73
C PRO A 4 22.07 18.12 26.78
N VAL A 5 22.57 17.44 25.76
CA VAL A 5 24.01 17.24 25.56
C VAL A 5 24.53 18.40 24.71
N VAL A 6 25.56 19.09 25.21
CA VAL A 6 26.13 20.30 24.60
C VAL A 6 27.60 20.08 24.22
N GLY A 7 28.12 20.87 23.29
CA GLY A 7 29.50 20.79 22.79
C GLY A 7 29.59 19.91 21.54
N MET A 8 30.69 19.19 21.36
CA MET A 8 30.89 18.31 20.18
C MET A 8 30.35 16.89 20.36
N ARG A 9 29.92 16.52 21.56
CA ARG A 9 29.35 15.20 21.89
C ARG A 9 28.13 14.79 21.05
N PRO A 10 27.26 15.70 20.57
CA PRO A 10 26.17 15.34 19.65
C PRO A 10 26.62 14.58 18.40
N LEU A 11 27.87 14.74 17.96
CA LEU A 11 28.44 14.05 16.80
C LEU A 11 28.74 12.57 17.04
N LEU A 12 28.70 12.09 18.30
CA LEU A 12 28.83 10.66 18.60
C LEU A 12 27.64 9.86 18.07
N LEU A 13 26.45 10.47 18.00
CA LEU A 13 25.25 9.81 17.50
C LEU A 13 25.38 9.40 16.02
N PRO A 14 25.68 10.30 15.06
CA PRO A 14 25.89 9.88 13.68
C PRO A 14 27.07 8.92 13.51
N CYS A 15 28.15 9.03 14.30
CA CYS A 15 29.22 8.03 14.30
C CYS A 15 28.73 6.64 14.72
N ALA A 16 27.92 6.55 15.78
CA ALA A 16 27.33 5.29 16.22
C ALA A 16 26.38 4.70 15.18
N MET A 17 25.59 5.54 14.49
CA MET A 17 24.72 5.09 13.41
C MET A 17 25.53 4.58 12.20
N ALA A 18 26.64 5.24 11.84
CA ALA A 18 27.55 4.77 10.79
C ALA A 18 28.19 3.43 11.14
N ALA A 19 28.64 3.25 12.39
CA ALA A 19 29.17 1.96 12.86
C ALA A 19 28.10 0.86 12.83
N GLY A 20 26.88 1.17 13.27
CA GLY A 20 25.74 0.26 13.19
C GLY A 20 25.42 -0.14 11.74
N LEU A 21 25.42 0.81 10.80
CA LEU A 21 25.27 0.54 9.37
C LEU A 21 26.40 -0.33 8.82
N ALA A 22 27.66 -0.03 9.16
CA ALA A 22 28.80 -0.81 8.72
C ALA A 22 28.74 -2.27 9.21
N ALA A 23 28.13 -2.53 10.38
CA ALA A 23 27.92 -3.89 10.86
C ALA A 23 27.01 -4.72 9.92
N PHE A 24 26.09 -4.10 9.17
CA PHE A 24 25.28 -4.81 8.17
C PHE A 24 26.09 -5.35 6.99
N LEU A 25 27.32 -4.88 6.76
CA LEU A 25 28.24 -5.47 5.77
C LEU A 25 28.66 -6.90 6.14
N LEU A 26 28.41 -7.33 7.38
CA LEU A 26 28.60 -8.71 7.83
C LEU A 26 27.36 -9.59 7.59
N HIS A 27 26.20 -8.99 7.30
CA HIS A 27 24.95 -9.72 7.11
C HIS A 27 24.99 -10.53 5.79
N PRO A 28 24.67 -11.83 5.79
CA PRO A 28 24.76 -12.67 4.59
C PRO A 28 23.98 -12.11 3.41
N GLY A 29 22.74 -11.67 3.63
CA GLY A 29 21.90 -11.09 2.58
C GLY A 29 22.43 -9.78 1.98
N VAL A 30 23.26 -9.03 2.72
CA VAL A 30 23.91 -7.82 2.20
C VAL A 30 25.17 -8.17 1.42
N ARG A 31 25.93 -9.16 1.87
CA ARG A 31 27.19 -9.57 1.22
C ARG A 31 26.99 -10.15 -0.18
N VAL A 32 25.89 -10.87 -0.38
CA VAL A 32 25.59 -11.51 -1.67
C VAL A 32 24.97 -10.54 -2.68
N GLU A 33 24.47 -9.39 -2.23
CA GLU A 33 23.81 -8.40 -3.08
C GLU A 33 24.72 -7.16 -3.26
N PRO A 34 25.43 -7.02 -4.41
CA PRO A 34 26.45 -5.98 -4.59
C PRO A 34 25.90 -4.56 -4.42
N ALA A 35 24.68 -4.30 -4.92
CA ALA A 35 24.05 -2.99 -4.80
C ALA A 35 23.78 -2.64 -3.34
N ALA A 36 23.24 -3.58 -2.54
CA ALA A 36 23.02 -3.37 -1.11
C ALA A 36 24.33 -3.16 -0.34
N PHE A 37 25.36 -3.98 -0.63
CA PHE A 37 26.67 -3.87 -0.01
C PHE A 37 27.29 -2.47 -0.21
N TRP A 38 27.40 -2.03 -1.46
CA TRP A 38 28.01 -0.74 -1.78
C TRP A 38 27.17 0.43 -1.30
N THR A 39 25.84 0.32 -1.33
CA THR A 39 24.94 1.33 -0.77
C THR A 39 25.20 1.55 0.72
N ILE A 40 25.26 0.45 1.49
CA ILE A 40 25.48 0.52 2.93
C ILE A 40 26.88 1.05 3.25
N ALA A 41 27.90 0.57 2.53
CA ALA A 41 29.28 1.03 2.71
C ALA A 41 29.42 2.53 2.40
N ALA A 42 28.86 2.98 1.27
CA ALA A 42 28.88 4.38 0.86
C ALA A 42 28.11 5.27 1.84
N ALA A 43 26.95 4.82 2.34
CA ALA A 43 26.18 5.55 3.33
C ALA A 43 26.92 5.70 4.66
N ALA A 44 27.52 4.62 5.17
CA ALA A 44 28.33 4.68 6.39
C ALA A 44 29.52 5.62 6.24
N ALA A 45 30.26 5.52 5.13
CA ALA A 45 31.37 6.43 4.81
C ALA A 45 30.91 7.89 4.68
N GLY A 46 29.81 8.14 3.97
CA GLY A 46 29.22 9.46 3.79
C GLY A 46 28.79 10.11 5.10
N ILE A 47 28.19 9.35 6.02
CA ILE A 47 27.85 9.83 7.37
C ILE A 47 29.12 10.24 8.12
N LEU A 48 30.20 9.44 8.07
CA LEU A 48 31.46 9.76 8.75
C LEU A 48 32.14 11.00 8.16
N VAL A 49 32.18 11.11 6.82
CA VAL A 49 32.74 12.29 6.13
C VAL A 49 31.96 13.55 6.50
N TRP A 50 30.63 13.52 6.46
CA TRP A 50 29.79 14.66 6.85
C TRP A 50 29.99 15.01 8.32
N THR A 51 30.02 14.00 9.21
CA THR A 51 30.26 14.22 10.64
C THR A 51 31.63 14.87 10.90
N GLY A 52 32.67 14.43 10.20
CA GLY A 52 34.02 14.99 10.29
C GLY A 52 34.10 16.43 9.78
N TRP A 53 33.45 16.72 8.65
CA TRP A 53 33.33 18.08 8.14
C TRP A 53 32.59 19.01 9.12
N LEU A 54 31.47 18.54 9.69
CA LEU A 54 30.70 19.32 10.66
C LEU A 54 31.48 19.58 11.95
N PHE A 55 32.27 18.60 12.42
CA PHE A 55 33.19 18.78 13.54
C PHE A 55 34.22 19.88 13.26
N ALA A 56 34.90 19.81 12.10
CA ALA A 56 35.91 20.80 11.72
C ALA A 56 35.30 22.20 11.62
N SER A 57 34.19 22.35 10.91
CA SER A 57 33.49 23.62 10.74
C SER A 57 33.03 24.23 12.07
N ARG A 58 32.47 23.41 12.98
CA ARG A 58 32.00 23.90 14.28
C ARG A 58 33.13 24.28 15.21
N ARG A 59 34.22 23.49 15.20
CA ARG A 59 35.44 23.80 15.96
C ARG A 59 36.08 25.12 15.53
N GLU A 60 36.10 25.41 14.23
CA GLU A 60 36.61 26.69 13.69
C GLU A 60 35.72 27.87 14.11
N SER A 61 34.39 27.70 14.06
CA SER A 61 33.44 28.75 14.45
C SER A 61 33.32 28.98 15.97
N GLY A 62 33.77 28.04 16.79
CA GLY A 62 33.55 28.06 18.25
C GLY A 62 32.09 27.84 18.67
N GLU A 63 31.19 27.47 17.75
CA GLU A 63 29.77 27.24 18.04
C GLU A 63 29.52 25.83 18.56
N ASP A 64 28.80 25.74 19.68
CA ASP A 64 28.39 24.46 20.28
C ASP A 64 27.23 23.81 19.52
N LEU A 65 27.22 22.47 19.51
CA LEU A 65 26.08 21.68 19.06
C LEU A 65 25.24 21.24 20.26
N THR A 66 23.95 21.06 20.04
CA THR A 66 23.00 20.61 21.07
C THR A 66 22.21 19.40 20.61
N LEU A 67 22.10 18.40 21.48
CA LEU A 67 21.28 17.21 21.30
C LEU A 67 20.26 17.13 22.44
N GLU A 68 18.99 17.05 22.08
CA GLU A 68 17.86 16.95 23.00
C GLU A 68 17.04 15.69 22.69
N LEU A 69 16.64 14.96 23.73
CA LEU A 69 15.73 13.82 23.58
C LEU A 69 14.28 14.29 23.75
N VAL A 70 13.50 14.14 22.67
CA VAL A 70 12.12 14.63 22.59
C VAL A 70 11.16 13.49 22.25
N ILE A 71 10.28 13.16 23.21
CA ILE A 71 9.20 12.21 23.01
C ILE A 71 7.92 13.01 22.74
N ARG A 72 7.32 12.83 21.57
CA ARG A 72 6.06 13.46 21.19
C ARG A 72 4.98 12.41 21.04
N THR A 73 3.78 12.73 21.52
CA THR A 73 2.63 11.83 21.46
C THR A 73 2.32 11.28 20.07
N PRO A 74 2.32 12.08 18.99
CA PRO A 74 2.08 11.57 17.65
C PRO A 74 3.10 10.51 17.21
N HIS A 75 4.37 10.69 17.57
CA HIS A 75 5.44 9.83 17.08
C HIS A 75 5.34 8.42 17.64
N TRP A 76 5.27 8.26 18.97
CA TRP A 76 5.21 6.92 19.57
C TRP A 76 3.89 6.21 19.24
N MET A 77 2.79 6.95 19.12
CA MET A 77 1.50 6.37 18.75
C MET A 77 1.54 5.80 17.33
N GLN A 78 2.08 6.56 16.37
CA GLN A 78 2.25 6.08 15.00
C GLN A 78 3.26 4.94 14.91
N THR A 79 4.33 4.96 15.71
CA THR A 79 5.29 3.84 15.81
C THR A 79 4.60 2.55 16.21
N LEU A 80 3.74 2.59 17.23
CA LEU A 80 2.99 1.40 17.67
C LEU A 80 2.00 0.94 16.61
N ALA A 81 1.23 1.86 16.02
CA ALA A 81 0.23 1.52 15.01
C ALA A 81 0.85 0.85 13.78
N GLN A 82 1.87 1.48 13.18
CA GLN A 82 2.53 0.93 11.98
C GLN A 82 3.43 -0.27 12.32
N GLY A 83 4.05 -0.28 13.50
CA GLY A 83 4.83 -1.42 13.97
C GLY A 83 3.98 -2.66 14.18
N ALA A 84 2.78 -2.52 14.76
CA ALA A 84 1.82 -3.61 14.89
C ALA A 84 1.41 -4.19 13.53
N LEU A 85 1.24 -3.34 12.52
CA LEU A 85 0.93 -3.79 11.15
C LEU A 85 2.10 -4.48 10.47
N LEU A 86 3.32 -3.97 10.61
CA LEU A 86 4.51 -4.64 10.06
C LEU A 86 4.72 -6.02 10.70
N VAL A 87 4.51 -6.13 12.01
CA VAL A 87 4.59 -7.41 12.73
C VAL A 87 3.47 -8.34 12.26
N TRP A 88 2.22 -7.88 12.23
CA TRP A 88 1.08 -8.69 11.80
C TRP A 88 1.22 -9.15 10.35
N TRP A 89 1.65 -8.29 9.44
CA TRP A 89 1.90 -8.67 8.05
C TRP A 89 3.07 -9.66 7.95
N GLY A 90 4.15 -9.41 8.70
CA GLY A 90 5.32 -10.27 8.70
C GLY A 90 5.10 -11.64 9.32
N THR A 91 4.11 -11.86 10.20
CA THR A 91 3.81 -13.21 10.69
C THR A 91 3.27 -14.14 9.62
N PHE A 92 2.65 -13.60 8.56
CA PHE A 92 2.07 -14.40 7.47
C PHE A 92 2.87 -14.32 6.17
N VAL A 93 3.73 -13.32 6.01
CA VAL A 93 4.43 -13.06 4.75
C VAL A 93 5.94 -13.09 4.98
N ASN A 94 6.58 -14.16 4.50
CA ASN A 94 8.02 -14.40 4.66
C ASN A 94 8.88 -13.26 4.07
N MET A 95 8.43 -12.66 2.97
CA MET A 95 9.11 -11.52 2.32
C MET A 95 9.39 -10.38 3.31
N VAL A 96 8.46 -10.09 4.22
CA VAL A 96 8.60 -9.04 5.25
C VAL A 96 9.64 -9.43 6.30
N GLN A 97 9.68 -10.71 6.70
CA GLN A 97 10.65 -11.21 7.67
C GLN A 97 12.07 -11.11 7.13
N LEU A 98 12.25 -11.52 5.86
CA LEU A 98 13.54 -11.42 5.16
C LEU A 98 13.98 -9.96 4.96
N TRP A 99 13.03 -9.04 4.80
CA TRP A 99 13.30 -7.61 4.63
C TRP A 99 13.53 -6.85 5.96
N ALA A 100 13.16 -7.42 7.10
CA ALA A 100 13.27 -6.74 8.41
C ALA A 100 14.67 -6.16 8.72
N PRO A 101 15.80 -6.84 8.41
CA PRO A 101 17.13 -6.26 8.56
C PRO A 101 17.30 -4.95 7.76
N MET A 102 16.73 -4.87 6.55
CA MET A 102 16.82 -3.67 5.71
C MET A 102 16.01 -2.51 6.27
N ILE A 103 14.91 -2.77 6.98
CA ILE A 103 14.16 -1.74 7.71
C ILE A 103 15.03 -1.15 8.84
N VAL A 104 15.76 -2.01 9.57
CA VAL A 104 16.69 -1.55 10.62
C VAL A 104 17.82 -0.71 10.04
N ALA A 105 18.41 -1.11 8.90
CA ALA A 105 19.42 -0.32 8.22
C ALA A 105 18.87 1.07 7.81
N GLN A 106 17.65 1.13 7.28
CA GLN A 106 16.98 2.40 6.95
C GLN A 106 16.77 3.28 8.20
N LEU A 107 16.41 2.71 9.35
CA LEU A 107 16.26 3.45 10.62
C LEU A 107 17.59 4.08 11.07
N LEU A 108 18.70 3.34 10.98
CA LEU A 108 20.03 3.86 11.34
C LEU A 108 20.42 5.03 10.44
N LEU A 109 20.24 4.87 9.12
CA LEU A 109 20.47 5.94 8.15
C LEU A 109 19.60 7.16 8.46
N ALA A 110 18.31 6.95 8.73
CA ALA A 110 17.36 8.00 8.98
C ALA A 110 17.69 8.84 10.22
N VAL A 111 18.08 8.19 11.33
CA VAL A 111 18.53 8.89 12.54
C VAL A 111 19.79 9.71 12.26
N ALA A 112 20.74 9.17 11.49
CA ALA A 112 21.98 9.86 11.15
C ALA A 112 21.71 11.08 10.25
N VAL A 113 20.94 10.90 9.18
CA VAL A 113 20.65 11.93 8.17
C VAL A 113 19.77 13.03 8.75
N GLU A 114 18.71 12.70 9.52
CA GLU A 114 17.90 13.73 10.21
C GLU A 114 18.78 14.56 11.16
N GLY A 115 19.63 13.88 11.93
CA GLY A 115 20.54 14.52 12.87
C GLY A 115 21.53 15.44 12.17
N LEU A 116 22.21 14.95 11.12
CA LEU A 116 23.21 15.72 10.38
C LEU A 116 22.61 16.94 9.68
N PHE A 117 21.43 16.83 9.06
CA PHE A 117 20.73 17.99 8.52
C PHE A 117 20.38 19.02 9.60
N ALA A 118 19.82 18.56 10.73
CA ALA A 118 19.41 19.44 11.83
C ALA A 118 20.59 20.15 12.50
N LEU A 119 21.68 19.42 12.78
CA LEU A 119 22.89 19.95 13.40
C LEU A 119 23.62 20.90 12.45
N THR A 120 23.74 20.56 11.17
CA THR A 120 24.39 21.42 10.16
C THR A 120 23.68 22.76 10.07
N ARG A 121 22.34 22.73 9.95
CA ARG A 121 21.55 23.94 9.69
C ARG A 121 21.23 24.77 10.93
N ARG A 122 20.97 24.13 12.07
CA ARG A 122 20.42 24.81 13.26
C ARG A 122 21.31 24.70 14.51
N GLY A 123 22.41 23.96 14.45
CA GLY A 123 23.24 23.64 15.62
C GLY A 123 22.52 22.80 16.68
N ARG A 124 21.30 22.33 16.41
CA ARG A 124 20.46 21.61 17.37
C ARG A 124 19.70 20.46 16.73
N TYR A 125 19.72 19.32 17.41
CA TYR A 125 18.96 18.14 17.01
C TYR A 125 18.08 17.64 18.16
N ALA A 126 16.77 17.61 17.90
CA ALA A 126 15.77 17.02 18.78
C ALA A 126 15.55 15.55 18.38
N ALA A 127 16.41 14.66 18.89
CA ALA A 127 16.31 13.24 18.64
C ALA A 127 15.08 12.65 19.32
N GLY A 128 14.32 11.83 18.59
CA GLY A 128 13.11 11.21 19.12
C GLY A 128 12.55 10.16 18.18
N LEU A 129 11.40 9.60 18.53
CA LEU A 129 10.76 8.53 17.77
C LEU A 129 10.19 8.98 16.42
N GLY A 130 10.32 10.25 16.03
CA GLY A 130 9.74 10.77 14.78
C GLY A 130 10.31 10.13 13.51
N VAL A 131 11.49 9.50 13.61
CA VAL A 131 12.10 8.74 12.51
C VAL A 131 11.35 7.44 12.23
N VAL A 132 10.99 6.72 13.30
CA VAL A 132 10.47 5.34 13.22
C VAL A 132 9.19 5.22 12.39
N PRO A 133 8.11 6.00 12.62
CA PRO A 133 6.90 5.86 11.84
C PRO A 133 7.08 6.35 10.39
N VAL A 134 8.05 7.22 10.12
CA VAL A 134 8.32 7.64 8.74
C VAL A 134 8.93 6.47 7.95
N ILE A 135 9.89 5.75 8.53
CA ILE A 135 10.51 4.58 7.89
C ILE A 135 9.54 3.41 7.81
N PHE A 136 8.76 3.14 8.87
CA PHE A 136 7.71 2.13 8.81
C PHE A 136 6.68 2.44 7.74
N SER A 137 6.25 3.70 7.63
CA SER A 137 5.36 4.14 6.55
C SER A 137 5.95 3.90 5.17
N VAL A 138 7.21 4.28 4.89
CA VAL A 138 7.83 3.99 3.58
C VAL A 138 7.81 2.48 3.29
N ASN A 139 8.17 1.66 4.28
CA ASN A 139 8.24 0.21 4.12
C ASN A 139 6.86 -0.49 4.13
N LEU A 140 5.76 0.21 4.37
CA LEU A 140 4.40 -0.32 4.18
C LEU A 140 3.87 -0.13 2.75
N PHE A 141 4.57 0.64 1.91
CA PHE A 141 4.08 1.02 0.58
C PHE A 141 5.04 0.71 -0.58
N LEU A 142 6.36 0.80 -0.38
CA LEU A 142 7.29 0.65 -1.50
C LEU A 142 8.68 0.20 -1.05
N TRP A 143 9.18 -0.87 -1.67
CA TRP A 143 10.57 -1.32 -1.57
C TRP A 143 11.19 -1.40 -2.96
N PHE A 144 12.47 -1.05 -3.08
CA PHE A 144 13.25 -1.35 -4.27
C PHE A 144 13.83 -2.77 -4.20
N THR A 145 13.94 -3.44 -5.34
CA THR A 145 14.57 -4.77 -5.44
C THR A 145 16.07 -4.70 -5.10
N GLY A 146 16.70 -5.86 -4.85
CA GLY A 146 18.11 -5.97 -4.47
C GLY A 146 19.07 -5.12 -5.33
N PRO A 147 19.06 -5.27 -6.67
CA PRO A 147 19.93 -4.51 -7.56
C PRO A 147 19.72 -2.99 -7.52
N TRP A 148 18.55 -2.53 -7.08
CA TRP A 148 18.14 -1.13 -7.05
C TRP A 148 18.05 -0.56 -5.63
N PHE A 149 18.59 -1.27 -4.64
CA PHE A 149 18.48 -0.92 -3.22
C PHE A 149 18.98 0.49 -2.86
N PHE A 150 19.91 1.07 -3.63
CA PHE A 150 20.38 2.44 -3.43
C PHE A 150 19.25 3.48 -3.48
N PHE A 151 18.20 3.24 -4.27
CA PHE A 151 17.03 4.11 -4.29
C PHE A 151 16.23 4.06 -2.99
N GLN A 152 16.25 2.95 -2.26
CA GLN A 152 15.66 2.87 -0.92
C GLN A 152 16.34 3.87 0.03
N PHE A 153 17.67 3.96 0.01
CA PHE A 153 18.42 4.91 0.83
C PHE A 153 18.26 6.35 0.32
N ALA A 154 18.20 6.55 -1.00
CA ALA A 154 17.91 7.86 -1.60
C ALA A 154 16.54 8.38 -1.16
N MET A 155 15.51 7.53 -1.09
CA MET A 155 14.20 7.89 -0.54
C MET A 155 14.30 8.33 0.91
N VAL A 156 15.03 7.62 1.77
CA VAL A 156 15.24 8.02 3.17
C VAL A 156 15.90 9.40 3.25
N VAL A 157 16.91 9.67 2.42
CA VAL A 157 17.53 11.00 2.37
C VAL A 157 16.53 12.07 1.91
N LEU A 158 15.74 11.79 0.87
CA LEU A 158 14.71 12.69 0.35
C LEU A 158 13.65 13.03 1.39
N VAL A 159 13.20 12.05 2.18
CA VAL A 159 12.28 12.26 3.31
C VAL A 159 12.78 13.36 4.24
N TYR A 160 14.02 13.25 4.73
CA TYR A 160 14.55 14.18 5.73
C TYR A 160 15.02 15.49 5.13
N ALA A 161 15.51 15.48 3.89
CA ALA A 161 15.76 16.69 3.13
C ALA A 161 14.46 17.49 2.96
N GLY A 162 13.37 16.85 2.52
CA GLY A 162 12.05 17.49 2.39
C GLY A 162 11.55 18.06 3.70
N LYS A 163 11.63 17.28 4.79
CA LYS A 163 11.23 17.72 6.15
C LYS A 163 12.02 18.93 6.66
N GLU A 164 13.31 19.00 6.35
CA GLU A 164 14.16 20.09 6.81
C GLU A 164 14.04 21.33 5.92
N PHE A 165 14.14 21.18 4.59
CA PHE A 165 14.21 22.31 3.65
C PHE A 165 12.86 22.82 3.15
N ILE A 166 11.85 21.95 3.02
CA ILE A 166 10.55 22.35 2.46
C ILE A 166 9.58 22.71 3.59
N ARG A 167 9.60 23.99 3.95
CA ARG A 167 8.88 24.54 5.09
C ARG A 167 8.20 25.86 4.76
N TRP A 168 7.09 26.13 5.44
CA TRP A 168 6.42 27.42 5.43
C TRP A 168 6.39 28.07 6.82
N GLN A 169 6.03 29.34 6.87
CA GLN A 169 5.67 30.03 8.11
C GLN A 169 4.15 30.05 8.23
N LEU A 170 3.64 29.35 9.24
CA LEU A 170 2.20 29.29 9.53
C LEU A 170 2.00 29.60 11.02
N ASP A 171 1.18 30.61 11.32
CA ASP A 171 0.93 31.12 12.67
C ASP A 171 2.22 31.48 13.44
N GLY A 172 3.16 32.13 12.75
CA GLY A 172 4.46 32.53 13.32
C GLY A 172 5.40 31.36 13.67
N ARG A 173 5.09 30.13 13.23
CA ARG A 173 5.92 28.94 13.44
C ARG A 173 6.35 28.32 12.12
N SER A 174 7.63 27.97 12.01
CA SER A 174 8.17 27.21 10.89
C SER A 174 7.72 25.75 10.98
N ARG A 175 7.08 25.23 9.93
CA ARG A 175 6.60 23.84 9.84
C ARG A 175 6.87 23.27 8.46
N HIS A 176 7.08 21.95 8.38
CA HIS A 176 7.12 21.27 7.09
C HIS A 176 5.72 21.27 6.46
N ILE A 177 5.69 21.30 5.13
CA ILE A 177 4.43 21.36 4.37
C ILE A 177 3.89 19.94 4.19
N PHE A 178 4.75 19.04 3.75
CA PHE A 178 4.37 17.69 3.34
C PHE A 178 4.54 16.67 4.44
N ASN A 179 3.68 15.64 4.45
CA ASN A 179 3.99 14.43 5.19
C ASN A 179 5.32 13.85 4.64
N PRO A 180 6.36 13.65 5.49
CA PRO A 180 7.67 13.24 5.01
C PRO A 180 7.68 11.94 4.21
N SER A 181 7.00 10.89 4.66
CA SER A 181 6.96 9.61 3.93
C SER A 181 6.13 9.73 2.65
N ALA A 182 4.98 10.41 2.71
CA ALA A 182 4.11 10.58 1.56
C ALA A 182 4.78 11.38 0.42
N LEU A 183 5.59 12.40 0.75
CA LEU A 183 6.35 13.15 -0.24
C LEU A 183 7.32 12.23 -1.00
N ALA A 184 8.16 11.49 -0.27
CA ALA A 184 9.15 10.61 -0.89
C ALA A 184 8.49 9.50 -1.70
N LEU A 185 7.43 8.88 -1.17
CA LEU A 185 6.64 7.87 -1.88
C LEU A 185 6.00 8.42 -3.16
N SER A 186 5.48 9.64 -3.12
CA SER A 186 4.85 10.27 -4.31
C SER A 186 5.89 10.66 -5.36
N VAL A 187 7.06 11.17 -4.95
CA VAL A 187 8.16 11.46 -5.87
C VAL A 187 8.65 10.17 -6.54
N ALA A 188 8.86 9.10 -5.75
CA ALA A 188 9.23 7.80 -6.29
C ALA A 188 8.15 7.28 -7.26
N ALA A 189 6.87 7.33 -6.87
CA ALA A 189 5.76 6.92 -7.72
C ALA A 189 5.74 7.66 -9.07
N VAL A 190 5.81 9.00 -9.06
CA VAL A 190 5.80 9.80 -10.29
C VAL A 190 6.99 9.47 -11.18
N LEU A 191 8.19 9.30 -10.61
CA LEU A 191 9.37 8.93 -11.38
C LEU A 191 9.22 7.53 -12.00
N LEU A 192 8.80 6.53 -11.23
CA LEU A 192 8.61 5.15 -11.70
C LEU A 192 7.54 5.04 -12.80
N ILE A 193 6.46 5.81 -12.67
CA ILE A 193 5.41 5.90 -13.70
C ILE A 193 5.99 6.56 -14.95
N ALA A 194 6.69 7.69 -14.80
CA ALA A 194 7.23 8.44 -15.94
C ALA A 194 8.30 7.66 -16.71
N THR A 195 9.09 6.82 -16.04
CA THR A 195 10.12 5.98 -16.66
C THR A 195 9.61 4.60 -17.09
N GLY A 196 8.38 4.23 -16.74
CA GLY A 196 7.83 2.90 -17.01
C GLY A 196 8.61 1.77 -16.33
N SER A 197 9.22 2.04 -15.16
CA SER A 197 10.17 1.13 -14.51
C SER A 197 9.66 0.59 -13.17
N THR A 198 8.38 0.28 -13.06
CA THR A 198 7.77 -0.15 -11.78
C THR A 198 8.31 -1.52 -11.31
N GLU A 199 8.74 -2.36 -12.24
CA GLU A 199 9.31 -3.70 -12.05
C GLU A 199 10.63 -3.71 -11.26
N ILE A 200 11.31 -2.56 -11.11
CA ILE A 200 12.48 -2.46 -10.24
C ILE A 200 12.10 -2.40 -8.75
N THR A 201 10.81 -2.40 -8.43
CA THR A 201 10.26 -2.32 -7.08
C THR A 201 9.43 -3.56 -6.75
N LEU A 202 9.17 -3.76 -5.46
CA LEU A 202 8.26 -4.77 -4.94
C LEU A 202 6.88 -4.17 -4.60
N GLY A 203 6.50 -3.05 -5.21
CA GLY A 203 5.31 -2.30 -4.82
C GLY A 203 3.99 -3.06 -5.05
N ILE A 204 3.92 -3.84 -6.14
CA ILE A 204 2.77 -4.66 -6.47
C ILE A 204 2.64 -5.82 -5.47
N GLU A 205 3.76 -6.50 -5.20
CA GLU A 205 3.89 -7.61 -4.28
C GLU A 205 3.54 -7.19 -2.85
N ILE A 206 3.96 -6.00 -2.43
CA ILE A 206 3.56 -5.41 -1.15
C ILE A 206 2.05 -5.19 -1.11
N ALA A 207 1.47 -4.57 -2.14
CA ALA A 207 0.05 -4.27 -2.18
C ALA A 207 -0.82 -5.55 -2.18
N GLN A 208 -0.41 -6.59 -2.91
CA GLN A 208 -1.09 -7.87 -2.98
C GLN A 208 -0.90 -8.70 -1.71
N SER A 209 0.32 -8.81 -1.19
CA SER A 209 0.59 -9.63 0.00
C SER A 209 -0.05 -9.10 1.28
N GLN A 210 -0.47 -7.83 1.30
CA GLN A 210 -1.28 -7.27 2.39
C GLN A 210 -2.68 -7.89 2.49
N PHE A 211 -3.17 -8.58 1.46
CA PHE A 211 -4.39 -9.39 1.53
C PHE A 211 -4.19 -10.75 2.19
N ILE A 212 -2.95 -11.23 2.35
CA ILE A 212 -2.65 -12.56 2.89
C ILE A 212 -3.06 -12.68 4.37
N PRO A 213 -2.67 -11.76 5.28
CA PRO A 213 -3.05 -11.87 6.67
C PRO A 213 -4.58 -11.89 6.86
N PRO A 214 -5.10 -12.72 7.76
CA PRO A 214 -6.52 -12.69 8.10
C PRO A 214 -6.89 -11.35 8.73
N GLN A 215 -8.09 -10.88 8.42
CA GLN A 215 -8.74 -9.72 9.02
C GLN A 215 -7.92 -8.42 8.94
N MET A 216 -7.10 -8.25 7.90
CA MET A 216 -6.18 -7.10 7.80
C MET A 216 -6.90 -5.74 7.90
N TYR A 217 -8.12 -5.61 7.35
CA TYR A 217 -8.94 -4.41 7.51
C TYR A 217 -9.24 -4.08 8.98
N LEU A 218 -9.60 -5.10 9.78
CA LEU A 218 -9.88 -4.93 11.21
C LEU A 218 -8.61 -4.51 11.97
N VAL A 219 -7.47 -5.14 11.66
CA VAL A 219 -6.19 -4.80 12.31
C VAL A 219 -5.79 -3.35 11.98
N ILE A 220 -5.91 -2.91 10.73
CA ILE A 220 -5.67 -1.51 10.33
C ILE A 220 -6.60 -0.56 11.08
N PHE A 221 -7.89 -0.89 11.14
CA PHE A 221 -8.88 -0.07 11.84
C PHE A 221 -8.52 0.08 13.32
N LEU A 222 -8.29 -1.03 14.03
CA LEU A 222 -7.96 -1.05 15.45
C LEU A 222 -6.63 -0.34 15.75
N ALA A 223 -5.61 -0.54 14.92
CA ALA A 223 -4.31 0.14 15.06
C ALA A 223 -4.43 1.67 14.95
N ALA A 224 -5.41 2.17 14.18
CA ALA A 224 -5.62 3.60 13.97
C ALA A 224 -6.52 4.26 15.04
N VAL A 225 -7.40 3.49 15.72
CA VAL A 225 -8.35 4.03 16.72
C VAL A 225 -7.68 4.89 17.80
N PRO A 226 -6.54 4.51 18.41
CA PRO A 226 -5.88 5.35 19.41
C PRO A 226 -5.48 6.73 18.86
N ALA A 227 -4.92 6.79 17.65
CA ALA A 227 -4.56 8.05 16.99
C ALA A 227 -5.82 8.86 16.63
N GLN A 228 -6.89 8.20 16.21
CA GLN A 228 -8.18 8.84 15.93
C GLN A 228 -8.80 9.50 17.16
N LEU A 229 -8.75 8.84 18.32
CA LEU A 229 -9.24 9.38 19.60
C LEU A 229 -8.37 10.55 20.08
N LEU A 230 -7.05 10.47 19.93
CA LEU A 230 -6.11 11.50 20.40
C LEU A 230 -6.02 12.73 19.50
N PHE A 231 -6.15 12.58 18.18
CA PHE A 231 -5.89 13.64 17.22
C PHE A 231 -7.15 14.07 16.44
N GLY A 232 -8.26 13.32 16.56
CA GLY A 232 -9.51 13.61 15.85
C GLY A 232 -9.43 13.38 14.35
N VAL A 233 -8.51 12.51 13.91
CA VAL A 233 -8.26 12.24 12.48
C VAL A 233 -9.36 11.40 11.83
N ALA A 234 -10.24 10.78 12.62
CA ALA A 234 -11.44 10.09 12.09
C ALA A 234 -12.36 11.03 11.27
N MET A 235 -12.37 12.34 11.57
CA MET A 235 -13.16 13.33 10.82
C MET A 235 -12.70 13.52 9.37
N MET A 236 -11.51 13.02 9.00
CA MET A 236 -11.07 12.96 7.60
C MET A 236 -11.04 11.53 7.06
N THR A 237 -10.69 10.54 7.86
CA THR A 237 -10.68 9.13 7.43
C THR A 237 -12.08 8.62 7.09
N MET A 238 -13.08 8.87 7.92
CA MET A 238 -14.45 8.40 7.69
C MET A 238 -15.04 8.96 6.38
N PRO A 239 -15.05 10.29 6.13
CA PRO A 239 -15.54 10.81 4.85
C PRO A 239 -14.80 10.27 3.63
N ALA A 240 -13.47 10.06 3.73
CA ALA A 240 -12.69 9.50 2.63
C ALA A 240 -13.11 8.06 2.30
N VAL A 241 -13.26 7.22 3.33
CA VAL A 241 -13.73 5.83 3.17
C VAL A 241 -15.14 5.80 2.58
N LEU A 242 -16.06 6.59 3.15
CA LEU A 242 -17.46 6.63 2.68
C LEU A 242 -17.57 7.15 1.24
N THR A 243 -16.69 8.06 0.83
CA THR A 243 -16.63 8.54 -0.57
C THR A 243 -16.25 7.41 -1.52
N ILE A 244 -15.20 6.66 -1.19
CA ILE A 244 -14.74 5.55 -2.04
C ILE A 244 -15.78 4.42 -2.07
N LEU A 245 -16.34 4.06 -0.91
CA LEU A 245 -17.40 3.05 -0.83
C LEU A 245 -18.63 3.47 -1.63
N GLY A 246 -19.11 4.71 -1.45
CA GLY A 246 -20.27 5.24 -2.14
C GLY A 246 -20.08 5.23 -3.66
N PHE A 247 -18.88 5.62 -4.13
CA PHE A 247 -18.51 5.50 -5.54
C PHE A 247 -18.49 4.03 -6.00
N GLY A 248 -17.88 3.12 -5.24
CA GLY A 248 -17.79 1.71 -5.59
C GLY A 248 -19.16 1.03 -5.70
N LEU A 249 -20.08 1.32 -4.77
CA LEU A 249 -21.46 0.84 -4.81
C LEU A 249 -22.23 1.39 -6.02
N LEU A 250 -22.05 2.67 -6.34
CA LEU A 250 -22.65 3.28 -7.52
C LEU A 250 -22.07 2.66 -8.81
N TYR A 251 -20.76 2.47 -8.87
CA TYR A 251 -20.12 1.85 -10.02
C TYR A 251 -20.62 0.42 -10.25
N GLN A 252 -20.72 -0.37 -9.18
CA GLN A 252 -21.21 -1.74 -9.27
C GLN A 252 -22.68 -1.79 -9.71
N SER A 253 -23.54 -0.93 -9.16
CA SER A 253 -24.96 -0.92 -9.55
C SER A 253 -25.17 -0.52 -11.02
N LEU A 254 -24.25 0.28 -11.59
CA LEU A 254 -24.32 0.71 -12.98
C LEU A 254 -23.65 -0.25 -13.97
N THR A 255 -22.59 -0.96 -13.56
CA THR A 255 -21.75 -1.76 -14.48
C THR A 255 -21.82 -3.26 -14.26
N GLY A 256 -22.39 -3.70 -13.13
CA GLY A 256 -22.40 -5.10 -12.71
C GLY A 256 -21.07 -5.61 -12.15
N ILE A 257 -20.01 -4.79 -12.16
CA ILE A 257 -18.65 -5.18 -11.73
C ILE A 257 -18.05 -4.20 -10.72
N TYR A 258 -16.98 -4.59 -10.05
CA TYR A 258 -16.30 -3.73 -9.09
C TYR A 258 -15.32 -2.77 -9.77
N PHE A 259 -15.22 -1.55 -9.25
CA PHE A 259 -14.25 -0.57 -9.77
C PHE A 259 -12.81 -0.97 -9.43
N PHE A 260 -12.55 -1.32 -8.17
CA PHE A 260 -11.33 -2.00 -7.78
C PHE A 260 -11.60 -3.50 -7.82
N TYR A 261 -10.69 -4.27 -8.40
CA TYR A 261 -10.98 -5.66 -8.76
C TYR A 261 -11.29 -6.54 -7.54
N ASP A 262 -10.48 -6.46 -6.48
CA ASP A 262 -10.50 -7.41 -5.35
C ASP A 262 -11.26 -6.93 -4.10
N ALA A 263 -11.78 -5.70 -4.09
CA ALA A 263 -12.50 -5.11 -2.97
C ALA A 263 -13.25 -3.84 -3.39
N TYR A 264 -14.15 -3.30 -2.56
CA TYR A 264 -14.60 -1.90 -2.74
C TYR A 264 -13.50 -0.88 -2.42
N ILE A 265 -12.61 -1.23 -1.49
CA ILE A 265 -11.48 -0.40 -1.07
C ILE A 265 -10.29 -1.33 -0.88
N PRO A 266 -9.28 -1.33 -1.76
CA PRO A 266 -8.12 -2.21 -1.61
C PRO A 266 -7.44 -2.04 -0.24
N VAL A 267 -6.88 -3.11 0.33
CA VAL A 267 -6.25 -3.08 1.67
C VAL A 267 -5.18 -2.00 1.75
N SER A 268 -4.36 -1.84 0.71
CA SER A 268 -3.30 -0.83 0.68
C SER A 268 -3.84 0.62 0.63
N VAL A 269 -5.01 0.84 0.01
CA VAL A 269 -5.72 2.12 0.04
C VAL A 269 -6.28 2.35 1.44
N PHE A 270 -6.92 1.34 2.04
CA PHE A 270 -7.44 1.41 3.40
C PHE A 270 -6.33 1.71 4.42
N LEU A 271 -5.15 1.12 4.26
CA LEU A 271 -3.96 1.41 5.04
C LEU A 271 -3.53 2.89 4.90
N GLY A 272 -3.47 3.39 3.67
CA GLY A 272 -3.17 4.80 3.38
C GLY A 272 -4.16 5.75 4.05
N LEU A 273 -5.45 5.38 4.03
CA LEU A 273 -6.55 6.13 4.62
C LEU A 273 -6.44 6.29 6.15
N HIS A 274 -5.76 5.36 6.81
CA HIS A 274 -5.68 5.30 8.27
C HIS A 274 -4.36 5.83 8.81
N LEU A 275 -3.24 5.60 8.11
CA LEU A 275 -1.89 5.80 8.67
C LEU A 275 -0.93 6.60 7.80
N LEU A 276 -1.28 6.92 6.54
CA LEU A 276 -0.43 7.72 5.66
C LEU A 276 -0.89 9.18 5.61
N PHE A 277 -2.13 9.44 5.18
CA PHE A 277 -2.57 10.83 4.99
C PHE A 277 -3.01 11.50 6.32
N THR A 278 -3.09 10.73 7.41
CA THR A 278 -3.67 11.17 8.69
C THR A 278 -2.71 11.92 9.61
N ASP A 279 -1.59 12.43 9.08
CA ASP A 279 -0.61 13.17 9.87
C ASP A 279 -1.19 14.52 10.37
N PRO A 280 -1.34 14.73 11.69
CA PRO A 280 -1.90 15.96 12.24
C PRO A 280 -1.02 17.19 12.02
N ALA A 281 0.26 17.03 11.64
CA ALA A 281 1.15 18.14 11.35
C ALA A 281 0.89 18.79 9.97
N THR A 282 0.34 18.01 9.03
CA THR A 282 0.27 18.35 7.60
C THR A 282 -1.16 18.29 7.04
N SER A 283 -2.15 18.06 7.91
CA SER A 283 -3.59 18.05 7.60
C SER A 283 -4.32 19.27 8.21
N PRO A 284 -5.55 19.57 7.76
CA PRO A 284 -6.34 20.68 8.27
C PRO A 284 -6.64 20.59 9.78
N ARG A 285 -6.79 21.75 10.41
CA ARG A 285 -7.06 21.85 11.86
C ARG A 285 -8.54 21.93 12.19
N SER A 286 -9.34 22.55 11.33
CA SER A 286 -10.79 22.63 11.51
C SER A 286 -11.46 21.30 11.17
N ASP A 287 -12.60 21.01 11.80
CA ASP A 287 -13.33 19.77 11.50
C ASP A 287 -13.91 19.78 10.08
N GLY A 288 -14.45 20.92 9.64
CA GLY A 288 -14.94 21.07 8.26
C GLY A 288 -13.81 20.93 7.25
N GLY A 289 -12.61 21.47 7.55
CA GLY A 289 -11.42 21.28 6.73
C GLY A 289 -11.02 19.81 6.63
N ARG A 290 -11.09 19.06 7.74
CA ARG A 290 -10.82 17.61 7.76
C ARG A 290 -11.85 16.82 6.95
N ILE A 291 -13.14 17.14 7.05
CA ILE A 291 -14.17 16.51 6.23
C ILE A 291 -13.88 16.76 4.75
N LEU A 292 -13.67 18.01 4.35
CA LEU A 292 -13.40 18.38 2.96
C LEU A 292 -12.11 17.71 2.45
N PHE A 293 -11.06 17.65 3.27
CA PHE A 293 -9.84 16.93 2.96
C PHE A 293 -10.10 15.45 2.70
N GLY A 294 -10.90 14.79 3.55
CA GLY A 294 -11.28 13.40 3.37
C GLY A 294 -12.06 13.16 2.08
N LEU A 295 -13.07 13.99 1.78
CA LEU A 295 -13.86 13.89 0.55
C LEU A 295 -13.00 14.05 -0.72
N ILE A 296 -12.12 15.06 -0.73
CA ILE A 296 -11.22 15.29 -1.88
C ILE A 296 -10.19 14.17 -1.99
N TYR A 297 -9.67 13.65 -0.87
CA TYR A 297 -8.77 12.50 -0.89
C TYR A 297 -9.44 11.26 -1.48
N GLY A 298 -10.64 10.90 -1.00
CA GLY A 298 -11.38 9.75 -1.51
C GLY A 298 -11.67 9.86 -3.01
N THR A 299 -12.10 11.04 -3.45
CA THR A 299 -12.28 11.34 -4.89
C THR A 299 -10.96 11.26 -5.66
N GLY A 300 -9.89 11.78 -5.07
CA GLY A 300 -8.54 11.78 -5.64
C GLY A 300 -7.99 10.37 -5.84
N VAL A 301 -8.23 9.44 -4.91
CA VAL A 301 -7.86 8.02 -5.05
C VAL A 301 -8.59 7.40 -6.24
N VAL A 302 -9.92 7.53 -6.31
CA VAL A 302 -10.72 7.00 -7.43
C VAL A 302 -10.26 7.58 -8.76
N THR A 303 -10.05 8.90 -8.82
CA THR A 303 -9.60 9.59 -10.03
C THR A 303 -8.19 9.15 -10.43
N SER A 304 -7.29 8.99 -9.45
CA SER A 304 -5.92 8.53 -9.71
C SER A 304 -5.91 7.09 -10.22
N ALA A 305 -6.72 6.20 -9.65
CA ALA A 305 -6.86 4.83 -10.13
C ALA A 305 -7.37 4.79 -11.58
N ALA A 306 -8.41 5.55 -11.91
CA ALA A 306 -8.91 5.65 -13.29
C ALA A 306 -7.85 6.21 -14.26
N MET A 307 -7.07 7.20 -13.83
CA MET A 307 -6.01 7.79 -14.63
C MET A 307 -4.85 6.81 -14.87
N LEU A 308 -4.45 6.06 -13.84
CA LEU A 308 -3.38 5.06 -13.91
C LEU A 308 -3.77 3.92 -14.85
N ASP A 309 -5.00 3.39 -14.71
CA ASP A 309 -5.55 2.36 -15.59
C ASP A 309 -5.55 2.83 -17.05
N ALA A 310 -5.94 4.07 -17.32
CA ALA A 310 -5.97 4.64 -18.67
C ALA A 310 -4.59 4.77 -19.33
N VAL A 311 -3.50 4.84 -18.56
CA VAL A 311 -2.12 4.88 -19.07
C VAL A 311 -1.37 3.56 -18.91
N GLY A 312 -2.07 2.49 -18.49
CA GLY A 312 -1.47 1.17 -18.24
C GLY A 312 -0.48 1.14 -17.07
N ALA A 313 -0.56 2.12 -16.17
CA ALA A 313 0.29 2.19 -14.98
C ALA A 313 -0.34 1.41 -13.81
N PRO A 314 0.46 0.80 -12.91
CA PRO A 314 -0.07 0.04 -11.79
C PRO A 314 -0.92 0.90 -10.83
N ASN A 315 -2.16 0.46 -10.58
CA ASN A 315 -3.12 1.20 -9.76
C ASN A 315 -2.70 1.37 -8.30
N PHE A 316 -1.71 0.62 -7.80
CA PHE A 316 -1.26 0.78 -6.42
C PHE A 316 -0.59 2.15 -6.13
N TYR A 317 -0.34 3.01 -7.11
CA TYR A 317 0.12 4.38 -6.83
C TYR A 317 -1.00 5.35 -6.43
N ASP A 318 -2.26 4.99 -6.66
CA ASP A 318 -3.46 5.82 -6.48
C ASP A 318 -3.57 6.55 -5.13
N LYS A 319 -3.24 5.87 -4.03
CA LYS A 319 -3.29 6.42 -2.67
C LYS A 319 -2.16 7.38 -2.34
N LEU A 320 -1.07 7.39 -3.11
CA LEU A 320 0.11 8.21 -2.85
C LEU A 320 -0.04 9.59 -3.49
N LEU A 321 -0.45 9.65 -4.75
CA LEU A 321 -0.46 10.87 -5.58
C LEU A 321 -1.27 12.04 -4.98
N PRO A 322 -2.46 11.84 -4.38
CA PRO A 322 -3.24 12.96 -3.86
C PRO A 322 -2.64 13.63 -2.61
N VAL A 323 -1.81 12.92 -1.83
CA VAL A 323 -1.41 13.39 -0.49
C VAL A 323 -0.60 14.69 -0.54
N PRO A 324 0.46 14.84 -1.35
CA PRO A 324 1.22 16.09 -1.39
C PRO A 324 0.39 17.28 -1.86
N ILE A 325 -0.49 17.07 -2.85
CA ILE A 325 -1.40 18.10 -3.36
C ILE A 325 -2.28 18.60 -2.23
N LEU A 326 -2.89 17.69 -1.47
CA LEU A 326 -3.74 18.04 -0.34
C LEU A 326 -2.99 18.70 0.81
N ASN A 327 -1.74 18.29 1.10
CA ASN A 327 -0.92 18.96 2.11
C ASN A 327 -0.72 20.45 1.79
N VAL A 328 -0.49 20.79 0.52
CA VAL A 328 -0.39 22.20 0.06
C VAL A 328 -1.73 22.92 0.17
N LEU A 329 -2.84 22.23 -0.08
CA LEU A 329 -4.19 22.80 -0.01
C LEU A 329 -4.73 22.92 1.41
N ALA A 330 -4.16 22.24 2.41
CA ALA A 330 -4.73 22.14 3.75
C ALA A 330 -5.15 23.49 4.40
N PRO A 331 -4.35 24.57 4.37
CA PRO A 331 -4.76 25.86 4.93
C PRO A 331 -5.85 26.57 4.14
N ARG A 332 -5.99 26.27 2.84
CA ARG A 332 -7.08 26.78 2.00
C ARG A 332 -8.38 26.04 2.31
N LEU A 333 -8.31 24.73 2.54
CA LEU A 333 -9.45 23.92 2.93
C LEU A 333 -10.01 24.35 4.29
N ASP A 334 -9.14 24.66 5.26
CA ASP A 334 -9.57 25.24 6.55
C ASP A 334 -10.33 26.57 6.37
N ARG A 335 -9.83 27.46 5.49
CA ARG A 335 -10.51 28.74 5.20
C ARG A 335 -11.84 28.54 4.49
N ALA A 336 -11.89 27.66 3.49
CA ALA A 336 -13.12 27.35 2.77
C ALA A 336 -14.19 26.75 3.68
N ALA A 337 -13.78 25.82 4.57
CA ALA A 337 -14.67 25.20 5.54
C ALA A 337 -15.25 26.21 6.54
N ASN A 338 -14.42 27.12 7.06
CA ASN A 338 -14.88 28.17 7.98
C ASN A 338 -15.87 29.11 7.29
N TRP A 339 -15.58 29.52 6.05
CA TRP A 339 -16.48 30.36 5.25
C TRP A 339 -17.82 29.68 4.95
N LEU A 340 -17.81 28.39 4.61
CA LEU A 340 -19.04 27.59 4.44
C LEU A 340 -19.81 27.48 5.76
N GLY A 341 -19.11 27.23 6.85
CA GLY A 341 -19.68 27.11 8.19
C GLY A 341 -20.38 28.41 8.63
N GLU A 342 -19.77 29.58 8.39
CA GLU A 342 -20.38 30.88 8.67
C GLU A 342 -21.68 31.10 7.87
N LYS A 343 -21.72 30.66 6.61
CA LYS A 343 -22.93 30.76 5.78
C LYS A 343 -24.04 29.80 6.19
N LEU A 344 -23.69 28.56 6.57
CA LEU A 344 -24.65 27.53 6.95
C LEU A 344 -25.17 27.71 8.39
N SER A 345 -24.35 28.27 9.29
CA SER A 345 -24.70 28.50 10.70
C SER A 345 -25.60 29.71 10.95
N ALA A 346 -26.07 30.39 9.90
CA ALA A 346 -27.21 31.31 9.98
C ALA A 346 -28.49 30.62 10.50
N ALA A 347 -28.55 29.27 10.45
CA ALA A 347 -29.59 28.45 11.05
C ALA A 347 -29.09 27.73 12.33
N GLY A 348 -29.04 28.44 13.46
CA GLY A 348 -28.96 27.84 14.81
C GLY A 348 -27.60 27.29 15.25
N ARG A 349 -26.98 27.94 16.26
CA ARG A 349 -25.81 27.41 16.98
C ARG A 349 -26.23 26.30 17.95
N LEU A 350 -26.11 25.04 17.52
CA LEU A 350 -26.05 23.93 18.48
C LEU A 350 -24.73 24.02 19.25
N GLN A 351 -24.80 23.89 20.58
CA GLN A 351 -23.60 23.84 21.42
C GLN A 351 -22.74 22.63 21.03
N SER A 352 -21.57 22.88 20.44
CA SER A 352 -20.64 21.81 20.10
C SER A 352 -20.15 21.14 21.38
N PRO A 353 -20.23 19.80 21.51
CA PRO A 353 -19.62 19.11 22.64
C PRO A 353 -18.14 19.44 22.74
N GLY A 354 -17.59 19.41 23.96
CA GLY A 354 -16.15 19.58 24.18
C GLY A 354 -15.33 18.60 23.32
N GLY A 355 -14.14 19.04 22.87
CA GLY A 355 -13.37 18.35 21.82
C GLY A 355 -13.09 16.87 22.07
N ALA A 356 -12.93 16.43 23.32
CA ALA A 356 -12.75 15.01 23.65
C ALA A 356 -14.03 14.18 23.44
N ARG A 357 -15.19 14.63 23.96
CA ARG A 357 -16.48 13.94 23.77
C ARG A 357 -16.84 13.84 22.29
N ARG A 358 -16.58 14.91 21.52
CA ARG A 358 -16.81 14.91 20.08
C ARG A 358 -15.93 13.87 19.37
N ARG A 359 -14.64 13.78 19.68
CA ARG A 359 -13.75 12.76 19.10
C ARG A 359 -14.22 11.35 19.40
N VAL A 360 -14.64 11.08 20.63
CA VAL A 360 -15.22 9.78 21.01
C VAL A 360 -16.50 9.50 20.21
N ALA A 361 -17.40 10.46 20.10
CA ALA A 361 -18.63 10.31 19.30
C ALA A 361 -18.33 10.05 17.82
N THR A 362 -17.38 10.77 17.22
CA THR A 362 -16.93 10.53 15.84
C THR A 362 -16.35 9.12 15.68
N VAL A 363 -15.48 8.68 16.60
CA VAL A 363 -14.88 7.34 16.52
C VAL A 363 -15.93 6.25 16.76
N ALA A 364 -16.92 6.47 17.62
CA ALA A 364 -18.02 5.54 17.82
C ALA A 364 -18.91 5.43 16.57
N LEU A 365 -19.27 6.56 15.96
CA LEU A 365 -19.97 6.58 14.68
C LEU A 365 -19.15 5.89 13.58
N TRP A 366 -17.85 6.15 13.54
CA TRP A 366 -16.94 5.53 12.60
C TRP A 366 -16.82 4.02 12.81
N GLY A 367 -16.79 3.56 14.08
CA GLY A 367 -16.83 2.14 14.42
C GLY A 367 -18.13 1.47 14.03
N ALA A 368 -19.27 2.14 14.20
CA ALA A 368 -20.55 1.64 13.73
C ALA A 368 -20.57 1.52 12.19
N ALA A 369 -20.12 2.56 11.48
CA ALA A 369 -20.01 2.53 10.02
C ALA A 369 -19.11 1.40 9.52
N PHE A 370 -17.92 1.24 10.13
CA PHE A 370 -17.01 0.14 9.82
C PHE A 370 -17.65 -1.23 10.06
N ALA A 371 -18.30 -1.43 11.22
CA ALA A 371 -18.98 -2.68 11.52
C ALA A 371 -20.11 -3.00 10.52
N THR A 372 -20.91 -1.99 10.13
CA THR A 372 -21.95 -2.14 9.10
C THR A 372 -21.34 -2.51 7.75
N MET A 373 -20.26 -1.84 7.34
CA MET A 373 -19.56 -2.15 6.09
C MET A 373 -18.97 -3.56 6.11
N SER A 374 -18.35 -3.99 7.22
CA SER A 374 -17.82 -5.34 7.35
C SER A 374 -18.92 -6.40 7.29
N ALA A 375 -20.03 -6.19 8.00
CA ALA A 375 -21.16 -7.12 8.00
C ALA A 375 -21.83 -7.22 6.62
N ALA A 376 -21.85 -6.13 5.85
CA ALA A 376 -22.39 -6.09 4.50
C ALA A 376 -21.41 -6.57 3.41
N GLY A 377 -20.22 -7.04 3.77
CA GLY A 377 -19.19 -7.47 2.82
C GLY A 377 -18.51 -6.32 2.05
N GLY A 378 -18.68 -5.07 2.49
CA GLY A 378 -18.05 -3.89 1.90
C GLY A 378 -16.54 -3.81 2.15
N VAL A 379 -16.07 -4.38 3.27
CA VAL A 379 -14.65 -4.58 3.60
C VAL A 379 -14.49 -5.92 4.31
N GLY A 380 -13.43 -6.68 4.02
CA GLY A 380 -13.21 -7.99 4.63
C GLY A 380 -12.44 -8.96 3.75
N ASP A 381 -12.43 -10.22 4.18
CA ASP A 381 -11.63 -11.29 3.57
C ASP A 381 -12.36 -12.10 2.48
N HIS A 382 -13.67 -11.92 2.33
CA HIS A 382 -14.53 -12.76 1.47
C HIS A 382 -15.28 -11.93 0.43
N HIS A 383 -14.57 -10.99 -0.20
CA HIS A 383 -15.20 -10.13 -1.21
C HIS A 383 -15.32 -10.89 -2.56
N PRO A 384 -16.50 -10.91 -3.23
CA PRO A 384 -16.70 -11.71 -4.44
C PRO A 384 -15.70 -11.39 -5.57
N GLY A 385 -15.30 -10.11 -5.70
CA GLY A 385 -14.30 -9.69 -6.69
C GLY A 385 -12.91 -10.31 -6.52
N GLN A 386 -12.64 -11.00 -5.41
CA GLN A 386 -11.38 -11.75 -5.23
C GLN A 386 -11.35 -13.06 -6.00
N TYR A 387 -12.51 -13.59 -6.40
CA TYR A 387 -12.63 -14.95 -6.90
C TYR A 387 -13.07 -14.98 -8.37
N TYR A 388 -12.52 -15.95 -9.10
CA TYR A 388 -12.74 -16.10 -10.53
C TYR A 388 -14.21 -16.20 -10.96
N PRO A 389 -15.10 -16.95 -10.27
CA PRO A 389 -16.49 -17.09 -10.71
C PRO A 389 -17.24 -15.78 -10.89
N PHE A 390 -16.99 -14.78 -10.04
CA PHE A 390 -17.63 -13.46 -10.18
C PHE A 390 -17.29 -12.80 -11.54
N TRP A 391 -16.01 -12.85 -11.92
CA TRP A 391 -15.51 -12.23 -13.14
C TRP A 391 -15.86 -13.04 -14.39
N ARG A 392 -15.88 -14.37 -14.27
CA ARG A 392 -16.41 -15.24 -15.33
C ARG A 392 -17.87 -14.92 -15.62
N ASP A 393 -18.73 -14.92 -14.61
CA ASP A 393 -20.17 -14.69 -14.78
C ASP A 393 -20.43 -13.30 -15.40
N ALA A 394 -19.67 -12.27 -15.00
CA ALA A 394 -19.75 -10.94 -15.60
C ALA A 394 -19.23 -10.89 -17.05
N CYS A 395 -18.17 -11.65 -17.37
CA CYS A 395 -17.67 -11.77 -18.73
C CYS A 395 -18.69 -12.48 -19.65
N GLU A 396 -19.31 -13.56 -19.18
CA GLU A 396 -20.38 -14.28 -19.89
C GLU A 396 -21.61 -13.40 -20.12
N ALA A 397 -21.88 -12.46 -19.20
CA ALA A 397 -22.89 -11.43 -19.36
C ALA A 397 -22.50 -10.30 -20.35
N GLY A 398 -21.34 -10.38 -20.99
CA GLY A 398 -20.87 -9.45 -22.02
C GLY A 398 -20.09 -8.25 -21.50
N ASN A 399 -19.49 -8.32 -20.31
CA ASN A 399 -18.65 -7.24 -19.79
C ASN A 399 -17.17 -7.41 -20.20
N ASP A 400 -16.70 -6.57 -21.11
CA ASP A 400 -15.33 -6.61 -21.65
C ASP A 400 -14.25 -6.48 -20.56
N ARG A 401 -14.45 -5.59 -19.58
CA ARG A 401 -13.51 -5.38 -18.47
C ARG A 401 -13.42 -6.64 -17.60
N ALA A 402 -14.53 -7.33 -17.41
CA ALA A 402 -14.54 -8.60 -16.70
C ALA A 402 -13.82 -9.68 -17.50
N CYS A 403 -14.01 -9.76 -18.81
CA CYS A 403 -13.31 -10.73 -19.65
C CYS A 403 -11.79 -10.54 -19.63
N ASN A 404 -11.33 -9.29 -19.71
CA ASN A 404 -9.90 -8.98 -19.59
C ASN A 404 -9.33 -9.42 -18.24
N TYR A 405 -10.03 -9.14 -17.14
CA TYR A 405 -9.57 -9.52 -15.81
C TYR A 405 -9.65 -11.04 -15.56
N SER A 406 -10.68 -11.71 -16.07
CA SER A 406 -10.78 -13.18 -16.09
C SER A 406 -9.57 -13.80 -16.79
N GLY A 407 -9.11 -13.22 -17.90
CA GLY A 407 -7.87 -13.64 -18.57
C GLY A 407 -6.64 -13.54 -17.67
N VAL A 408 -6.48 -12.43 -16.95
CA VAL A 408 -5.38 -12.26 -15.98
C VAL A 408 -5.45 -13.32 -14.87
N MET A 409 -6.65 -13.62 -14.35
CA MET A 409 -6.81 -14.65 -13.32
C MET A 409 -6.46 -16.05 -13.82
N LEU A 410 -6.94 -16.44 -15.01
CA LEU A 410 -6.65 -17.74 -15.61
C LEU A 410 -5.16 -17.90 -15.94
N GLN A 411 -4.52 -16.85 -16.46
CA GLN A 411 -3.08 -16.83 -16.68
C GLN A 411 -2.33 -17.06 -15.37
N ASN A 412 -2.71 -16.36 -14.29
CA ASN A 412 -2.09 -16.56 -12.97
C ASN A 412 -2.26 -17.99 -12.44
N PHE A 413 -3.41 -18.63 -12.66
CA PHE A 413 -3.60 -20.04 -12.30
C PHE A 413 -2.71 -20.97 -13.14
N CYS A 414 -2.63 -20.72 -14.44
CA CYS A 414 -1.78 -21.47 -15.36
C CYS A 414 -0.28 -21.34 -14.99
N ASP A 415 0.17 -20.14 -14.62
CA ASP A 415 1.54 -19.88 -14.16
C ASP A 415 1.85 -20.56 -12.83
N GLN A 416 0.83 -20.77 -11.98
CA GLN A 416 0.92 -21.55 -10.74
C GLN A 416 0.83 -23.07 -10.97
N GLY A 417 0.69 -23.52 -12.21
CA GLY A 417 0.68 -24.94 -12.57
C GLY A 417 -0.70 -25.59 -12.67
N SER A 418 -1.78 -24.81 -12.79
CA SER A 418 -3.12 -25.35 -13.05
C SER A 418 -3.28 -25.67 -14.54
N GLY A 419 -3.39 -26.96 -14.87
CA GLY A 419 -3.69 -27.40 -16.23
C GLY A 419 -5.08 -26.94 -16.69
N TRP A 420 -6.05 -26.92 -15.76
CA TRP A 420 -7.37 -26.35 -15.99
C TRP A 420 -7.29 -24.86 -16.35
N GLY A 421 -6.54 -24.07 -15.58
CA GLY A 421 -6.37 -22.64 -15.81
C GLY A 421 -5.77 -22.34 -17.19
N CYS A 422 -4.78 -23.13 -17.61
CA CYS A 422 -4.20 -23.01 -18.96
C CYS A 422 -5.22 -23.31 -20.06
N ASN A 423 -6.03 -24.38 -19.90
CA ASN A 423 -7.06 -24.74 -20.88
C ASN A 423 -8.09 -23.61 -21.04
N GLU A 424 -8.63 -23.15 -19.91
CA GLU A 424 -9.64 -22.10 -19.90
C GLU A 424 -9.11 -20.78 -20.45
N PHE A 425 -7.83 -20.45 -20.19
CA PHE A 425 -7.19 -19.29 -20.79
C PHE A 425 -7.10 -19.40 -22.31
N GLY A 426 -6.73 -20.58 -22.82
CA GLY A 426 -6.73 -20.87 -24.26
C GLY A 426 -8.11 -20.71 -24.91
N VAL A 427 -9.16 -21.24 -24.27
CA VAL A 427 -10.54 -21.07 -24.74
C VAL A 427 -10.94 -19.59 -24.76
N LEU A 428 -10.59 -18.84 -23.72
CA LEU A 428 -10.87 -17.40 -23.64
C LEU A 428 -10.17 -16.61 -24.75
N LEU A 429 -8.90 -16.92 -25.07
CA LEU A 429 -8.16 -16.28 -26.17
C LEU A 429 -8.84 -16.47 -27.53
N VAL A 430 -9.44 -17.63 -27.79
CA VAL A 430 -10.23 -17.84 -29.02
C VAL A 430 -11.54 -17.07 -28.97
N GLY A 431 -12.18 -17.00 -27.79
CA GLY A 431 -13.42 -16.27 -27.59
C GLY A 431 -13.30 -14.76 -27.84
N LEU A 432 -12.22 -14.14 -27.32
CA LEU A 432 -11.99 -12.71 -27.41
C LEU A 432 -11.49 -12.27 -28.79
N ASP A 433 -10.39 -12.85 -29.25
CA ASP A 433 -9.65 -12.31 -30.40
C ASP A 433 -9.46 -13.32 -31.54
N ARG A 434 -10.12 -14.50 -31.46
CA ARG A 434 -9.84 -15.64 -32.36
C ARG A 434 -8.34 -15.98 -32.39
N ASN A 435 -7.65 -15.79 -31.26
CA ASN A 435 -6.21 -16.01 -31.15
C ASN A 435 -5.90 -17.50 -30.98
N PHE A 436 -6.03 -18.25 -32.07
CA PHE A 436 -5.76 -19.69 -32.11
C PHE A 436 -4.30 -20.04 -31.84
N VAL A 437 -3.35 -19.16 -32.18
CA VAL A 437 -1.92 -19.38 -31.93
C VAL A 437 -1.60 -19.29 -30.45
N GLY A 438 -2.08 -18.24 -29.77
CA GLY A 438 -1.98 -18.10 -28.33
C GLY A 438 -2.67 -19.27 -27.62
N ALA A 439 -3.89 -19.61 -28.06
CA ALA A 439 -4.64 -20.74 -27.51
C ALA A 439 -3.89 -22.07 -27.62
N ALA A 440 -3.26 -22.36 -28.76
CA ALA A 440 -2.45 -23.57 -28.93
C ALA A 440 -1.29 -23.64 -27.92
N GLY A 441 -0.60 -22.51 -27.66
CA GLY A 441 0.45 -22.44 -26.66
C GLY A 441 -0.05 -22.72 -25.24
N GLU A 442 -1.23 -22.20 -24.88
CA GLU A 442 -1.84 -22.46 -23.57
C GLU A 442 -2.39 -23.89 -23.45
N PHE A 443 -2.95 -24.47 -24.51
CA PHE A 443 -3.34 -25.89 -24.53
C PHE A 443 -2.14 -26.83 -24.43
N GLU A 444 -0.99 -26.47 -25.02
CA GLU A 444 0.26 -27.20 -24.83
C GLU A 444 0.74 -27.14 -23.38
N ARG A 445 0.65 -25.98 -22.72
CA ARG A 445 0.91 -25.86 -21.27
C ARG A 445 -0.05 -26.72 -20.45
N SER A 446 -1.34 -26.65 -20.75
CA SER A 446 -2.38 -27.47 -20.12
C SER A 446 -2.06 -28.97 -20.22
N CYS A 447 -1.69 -29.43 -21.43
CA CYS A 447 -1.34 -30.82 -21.68
C CYS A 447 -0.06 -31.26 -20.95
N ARG A 448 0.93 -30.36 -20.78
CA ARG A 448 2.11 -30.61 -19.95
C ARG A 448 1.79 -30.78 -18.47
N PHE A 449 0.68 -30.20 -18.00
CA PHE A 449 0.15 -30.44 -16.66
C PHE A 449 -0.81 -31.65 -16.61
N GLU A 450 -0.81 -32.49 -17.64
CA GLU A 450 -1.60 -33.73 -17.74
C GLU A 450 -3.13 -33.50 -17.66
N TYR A 451 -3.59 -32.29 -17.98
CA TYR A 451 -5.02 -32.00 -18.05
C TYR A 451 -5.60 -32.46 -19.40
N GLY A 452 -6.42 -33.51 -19.35
CA GLY A 452 -6.96 -34.22 -20.53
C GLY A 452 -7.57 -33.32 -21.60
N PRO A 453 -8.53 -32.43 -21.27
CA PRO A 453 -9.12 -31.51 -22.24
C PRO A 453 -8.11 -30.63 -22.97
N GLY A 454 -7.05 -30.20 -22.27
CA GLY A 454 -5.95 -29.44 -22.87
C GLY A 454 -5.23 -30.20 -23.99
N CYS A 455 -4.93 -31.48 -23.76
CA CYS A 455 -4.33 -32.34 -24.79
C CYS A 455 -5.27 -32.57 -25.98
N GLY A 456 -6.57 -32.78 -25.73
CA GLY A 456 -7.59 -32.94 -26.77
C GLY A 456 -7.72 -31.68 -27.64
N ASN A 457 -7.80 -30.51 -27.01
CA ASN A 457 -7.88 -29.21 -27.67
C ASN A 457 -6.66 -28.90 -28.52
N LEU A 458 -5.45 -29.23 -28.04
CA LEU A 458 -4.22 -29.07 -28.80
C LEU A 458 -4.24 -29.95 -30.07
N GLN A 459 -4.64 -31.21 -29.95
CA GLN A 459 -4.76 -32.11 -31.10
C GLN A 459 -5.81 -31.63 -32.11
N MET A 460 -6.95 -31.15 -31.62
CA MET A 460 -8.01 -30.59 -32.45
C MET A 460 -7.51 -29.40 -33.29
N LEU A 461 -6.73 -28.49 -32.68
CA LEU A 461 -6.13 -27.37 -33.41
C LEU A 461 -5.07 -27.81 -34.41
N ALA A 462 -4.18 -28.71 -34.01
CA ALA A 462 -3.12 -29.23 -34.89
C ALA A 462 -3.70 -29.99 -36.10
N GLY A 463 -4.83 -30.67 -35.92
CA GLY A 463 -5.52 -31.42 -36.97
C GLY A 463 -6.42 -30.58 -37.89
N GLY A 464 -6.68 -29.30 -37.56
CA GLY A 464 -7.56 -28.44 -38.35
C GLY A 464 -9.02 -28.92 -38.38
N ASP A 465 -9.55 -29.38 -37.23
CA ASP A 465 -10.91 -29.90 -37.10
C ASP A 465 -11.97 -28.88 -37.57
N GLN A 466 -12.99 -29.35 -38.29
CA GLN A 466 -14.11 -28.51 -38.76
C GLN A 466 -14.91 -27.88 -37.61
N ARG A 467 -14.89 -28.49 -36.41
CA ARG A 467 -15.53 -27.94 -35.21
C ARG A 467 -15.00 -26.55 -34.84
N LEU A 468 -13.77 -26.18 -35.24
CA LEU A 468 -13.19 -24.86 -34.97
C LEU A 468 -14.06 -23.69 -35.47
N ALA A 469 -14.94 -23.92 -36.45
CA ALA A 469 -15.93 -22.94 -36.90
C ALA A 469 -16.93 -22.52 -35.79
N GLN A 470 -17.15 -23.37 -34.78
CA GLN A 470 -18.01 -23.10 -33.62
C GLN A 470 -17.37 -22.15 -32.60
N GLY A 471 -16.10 -21.77 -32.81
CA GLY A 471 -15.38 -20.85 -31.92
C GLY A 471 -15.10 -21.47 -30.55
N PRO A 472 -15.24 -20.71 -29.44
CA PRO A 472 -14.89 -21.22 -28.10
C PRO A 472 -15.71 -22.45 -27.69
N GLY A 473 -16.92 -22.62 -28.22
CA GLY A 473 -17.76 -23.80 -27.95
C GLY A 473 -17.27 -25.10 -28.61
N ALA A 474 -16.26 -25.04 -29.47
CA ALA A 474 -15.65 -26.22 -30.09
C ALA A 474 -14.73 -27.00 -29.14
N PHE A 475 -14.22 -26.33 -28.11
CA PHE A 475 -13.16 -26.84 -27.24
C PHE A 475 -13.73 -27.62 -26.05
N GLU A 476 -13.01 -28.68 -25.69
CA GLU A 476 -13.30 -29.50 -24.53
C GLU A 476 -13.01 -28.73 -23.24
N ARG A 477 -13.91 -28.82 -22.27
CA ARG A 477 -13.84 -28.18 -20.96
C ARG A 477 -14.38 -29.15 -19.92
N GLU A 478 -13.73 -29.22 -18.77
CA GLU A 478 -14.20 -29.97 -17.60
C GLU A 478 -13.96 -29.14 -16.33
N ASP A 479 -14.46 -29.61 -15.21
CA ASP A 479 -14.22 -28.96 -13.91
C ASP A 479 -12.73 -29.07 -13.51
N PRO A 480 -12.23 -28.13 -12.67
CA PRO A 480 -10.87 -28.20 -12.16
C PRO A 480 -10.66 -29.47 -11.33
N PRO A 481 -9.57 -30.22 -11.53
CA PRO A 481 -9.25 -31.39 -10.71
C PRO A 481 -9.11 -31.02 -9.23
N LEU A 482 -9.44 -31.95 -8.32
CA LEU A 482 -9.32 -31.73 -6.87
C LEU A 482 -7.91 -31.26 -6.44
N ALA A 483 -6.87 -31.77 -7.12
CA ALA A 483 -5.48 -31.38 -6.85
C ALA A 483 -5.17 -29.92 -7.22
N GLU A 484 -5.92 -29.33 -8.15
CA GLU A 484 -5.75 -27.95 -8.60
C GLU A 484 -6.65 -26.97 -7.84
N LEU A 485 -7.66 -27.45 -7.09
CA LEU A 485 -8.54 -26.58 -6.28
C LEU A 485 -7.78 -25.60 -5.37
N PRO A 486 -6.69 -25.97 -4.67
CA PRO A 486 -5.94 -25.01 -3.86
C PRO A 486 -5.38 -23.81 -4.67
N ILE A 487 -5.11 -24.00 -5.97
CA ILE A 487 -4.64 -22.94 -6.87
C ILE A 487 -5.84 -22.09 -7.30
N VAL A 488 -6.86 -22.70 -7.90
CA VAL A 488 -7.99 -21.96 -8.51
C VAL A 488 -8.90 -21.28 -7.48
N LEU A 489 -8.95 -21.81 -6.25
CA LEU A 489 -9.74 -21.21 -5.18
C LEU A 489 -9.06 -20.00 -4.55
N SER A 490 -7.72 -19.87 -4.62
CA SER A 490 -6.94 -18.87 -3.85
C SER A 490 -7.41 -17.42 -4.03
N GLY A 491 -7.82 -17.03 -5.25
CA GLY A 491 -8.21 -15.67 -5.57
C GLY A 491 -7.05 -14.68 -5.34
N SER A 492 -7.33 -13.52 -4.75
CA SER A 492 -6.30 -12.56 -4.30
C SER A 492 -5.81 -12.77 -2.86
N LYS A 493 -6.25 -13.83 -2.17
CA LYS A 493 -5.82 -14.18 -0.82
C LYS A 493 -4.55 -15.04 -0.84
N GLY A 494 -4.04 -15.36 0.35
CA GLY A 494 -2.91 -16.28 0.49
C GLY A 494 -3.23 -17.71 0.05
N PRO A 495 -2.21 -18.59 0.04
CA PRO A 495 -2.38 -19.99 -0.34
C PRO A 495 -3.50 -20.68 0.46
N VAL A 496 -4.32 -21.46 -0.23
CA VAL A 496 -5.37 -22.30 0.38
C VAL A 496 -4.70 -23.40 1.20
N THR A 497 -5.07 -23.48 2.48
CA THR A 497 -4.47 -24.45 3.42
C THR A 497 -5.22 -25.76 3.48
N GLU A 498 -6.50 -25.74 3.11
CA GLU A 498 -7.38 -26.89 3.02
C GLU A 498 -6.83 -27.90 2.02
N ARG A 499 -6.82 -29.17 2.41
CA ARG A 499 -6.39 -30.30 1.55
C ARG A 499 -7.44 -31.40 1.45
N ASP A 500 -8.41 -31.39 2.36
CA ASP A 500 -9.51 -32.34 2.35
C ASP A 500 -10.50 -32.00 1.22
N PRO A 501 -10.95 -32.98 0.41
CA PRO A 501 -11.85 -32.73 -0.71
C PRO A 501 -13.22 -32.13 -0.34
N GLU A 502 -13.76 -32.45 0.85
CA GLU A 502 -15.03 -31.87 1.30
C GLU A 502 -14.83 -30.42 1.72
N ALA A 503 -13.77 -30.14 2.48
CA ALA A 503 -13.40 -28.78 2.85
C ALA A 503 -13.11 -27.89 1.63
N LEU A 504 -12.41 -28.41 0.62
CA LEU A 504 -12.14 -27.69 -0.63
C LEU A 504 -13.41 -27.39 -1.42
N ARG A 505 -14.35 -28.33 -1.49
CA ARG A 505 -15.64 -28.10 -2.15
C ARG A 505 -16.48 -27.07 -1.40
N ALA A 506 -16.57 -27.17 -0.08
CA ALA A 506 -17.26 -26.19 0.75
C ALA A 506 -16.67 -24.78 0.55
N LEU A 507 -15.34 -24.68 0.57
CA LEU A 507 -14.64 -23.43 0.31
C LEU A 507 -14.91 -22.90 -1.11
N GLY A 508 -14.94 -23.78 -2.10
CA GLY A 508 -15.30 -23.41 -3.47
C GLY A 508 -16.71 -22.82 -3.55
N CYS A 509 -17.67 -23.42 -2.86
CA CYS A 509 -19.04 -22.92 -2.77
C CYS A 509 -19.12 -21.53 -2.13
N GLU A 510 -18.40 -21.31 -1.03
CA GLU A 510 -18.28 -19.99 -0.40
C GLU A 510 -17.70 -18.94 -1.35
N ARG A 511 -16.83 -19.35 -2.28
CA ARG A 511 -16.17 -18.50 -3.28
C ARG A 511 -16.90 -18.43 -4.62
N GLY A 512 -18.12 -18.96 -4.70
CA GLY A 512 -19.00 -18.84 -5.86
C GLY A 512 -18.86 -19.93 -6.93
N TRP A 513 -18.08 -21.00 -6.69
CA TRP A 513 -17.93 -22.13 -7.61
C TRP A 513 -19.11 -23.11 -7.49
N ARG A 514 -20.22 -22.81 -8.17
CA ARG A 514 -21.49 -23.58 -8.09
C ARG A 514 -21.36 -24.99 -8.65
N GLU A 515 -20.48 -25.17 -9.63
CA GLU A 515 -20.16 -26.41 -10.31
C GLU A 515 -19.55 -27.49 -9.39
N LEU A 516 -19.03 -27.11 -8.21
CA LEU A 516 -18.42 -28.05 -7.26
C LEU A 516 -19.43 -28.83 -6.41
N GLY A 517 -20.72 -28.81 -6.77
CA GLY A 517 -21.78 -29.56 -6.10
C GLY A 517 -22.28 -28.90 -4.82
N CYS A 518 -22.44 -27.58 -4.83
CA CYS A 518 -22.92 -26.81 -3.69
C CYS A 518 -24.38 -27.16 -3.35
N THR A 519 -24.62 -27.60 -2.12
CA THR A 519 -25.95 -27.92 -1.58
C THR A 519 -26.65 -26.73 -0.96
#